data_AF-A0A5J4S0Y3-F1
#
_entry.id   AF-A0A5J4S0Y3-F1
#
_cell.length_a   1.000
_cell.length_b   1.000
_cell.length_c   1.000
_cell.angle_alpha   90.00
_cell.angle_beta   90.00
_cell.angle_gamma   90.00
#
_symmetry.space_group_name_H-M   'P 1'
#
loop_
_entity.id
_entity.type
_entity.pdbx_description
1 polymer ?
#
loop_
_entity_poly.entity_id
_entity_poly.type
_entity_poly.pdbx_seq_one_letter_code
_entity_poly.pdbx_strand_id
1 'polypeptide(L)'
;MIRPVQTIPPPKDAVIQKPKKNKPVPDFLIQRNEAVSQIQEQGAKAWKEQQGYHRRSLNEVVMFRYKTIFSGELNARTMDNQTTEVKLKCLLLNKFKEIGMPVSYQVQ
;
A
#
# COMPACT_ATOMS: atom_id res chain seq x y z
N MET A 1 15.79 -13.42 -16.99
CA MET A 1 14.81 -13.56 -15.89
C MET A 1 14.67 -12.21 -15.21
N ILE A 2 13.47 -11.63 -15.21
CA ILE A 2 13.19 -10.40 -14.45
C ILE A 2 13.00 -10.85 -12.99
N ARG A 3 13.92 -10.50 -12.10
CA ARG A 3 13.73 -10.76 -10.66
C ARG A 3 12.55 -9.89 -10.18
N PRO A 4 11.55 -10.46 -9.50
CA PRO A 4 10.50 -9.64 -8.92
C PRO A 4 11.11 -8.62 -7.97
N VAL A 5 10.61 -7.38 -8.03
CA VAL A 5 11.08 -6.29 -7.17
C VAL A 5 10.24 -6.29 -5.90
N GLN A 6 10.89 -6.25 -4.74
CA GLN A 6 10.22 -6.14 -3.45
C GLN A 6 9.63 -4.73 -3.29
N THR A 7 8.36 -4.54 -3.65
CA THR A 7 7.68 -3.24 -3.48
C THR A 7 7.09 -3.07 -2.08
N ILE A 8 6.63 -4.16 -1.46
CA ILE A 8 5.98 -4.12 -0.15
C ILE A 8 7.08 -4.06 0.92
N PRO A 9 7.06 -3.10 1.86
CA PRO A 9 8.05 -3.04 2.91
C PRO A 9 7.95 -4.29 3.81
N PRO A 10 9.08 -4.90 4.22
CA PRO A 10 9.07 -5.93 5.23
C PRO A 10 8.61 -5.36 6.60
N PRO A 11 8.21 -6.23 7.55
CA PRO A 11 7.86 -5.81 8.92
C PRO A 11 8.97 -4.96 9.57
N LYS A 12 8.60 -4.06 10.49
CA LYS A 12 9.56 -3.17 11.17
C LYS A 12 10.71 -3.94 11.83
N ASP A 13 10.39 -5.07 12.45
CA ASP A 13 11.36 -5.92 13.17
C ASP A 13 11.90 -7.06 12.30
N ALA A 14 11.87 -6.88 10.97
CA ALA A 14 12.39 -7.85 10.03
C ALA A 14 13.91 -8.01 10.15
N VAL A 15 14.35 -9.22 10.45
CA VAL A 15 15.77 -9.60 10.47
C VAL A 15 16.17 -10.38 9.21
N ILE A 16 17.43 -10.26 8.79
CA ILE A 16 17.99 -11.02 7.67
C ILE A 16 17.97 -12.52 8.02
N GLN A 17 17.31 -13.32 7.18
CA GLN A 17 17.25 -14.77 7.37
C GLN A 17 18.42 -15.45 6.66
N LYS A 18 19.22 -16.23 7.39
CA LYS A 18 20.37 -16.95 6.85
C LYS A 18 19.95 -18.30 6.22
N PRO A 19 20.65 -18.77 5.17
CA PRO A 19 20.46 -20.12 4.65
C PRO A 19 20.66 -21.19 5.72
N LYS A 20 19.88 -22.28 5.63
CA LYS A 20 20.12 -23.51 6.40
C LYS A 20 21.04 -24.42 5.58
N LYS A 21 21.94 -25.16 6.24
CA LYS A 21 22.99 -26.01 5.61
C LYS A 21 22.51 -26.85 4.41
N ASN A 22 21.28 -27.36 4.43
CA ASN A 22 20.76 -28.27 3.40
C ASN A 22 19.53 -27.74 2.65
N LYS A 23 19.27 -26.42 2.66
CA LYS A 23 18.15 -25.83 1.90
C LYS A 23 18.59 -24.53 1.23
N PRO A 24 18.52 -24.43 -0.11
CA PRO A 24 18.75 -23.17 -0.81
C PRO A 24 17.74 -22.12 -0.34
N VAL A 25 18.16 -20.86 -0.28
CA VAL A 25 17.26 -19.75 0.06
C VAL A 25 16.35 -19.52 -1.15
N PRO A 26 15.02 -19.55 -0.99
CA PRO A 26 14.10 -19.19 -2.06
C PRO A 26 14.34 -17.75 -2.53
N ASP A 27 14.14 -17.49 -3.82
CA ASP A 27 14.36 -16.16 -4.42
C ASP A 27 13.61 -15.03 -3.72
N PHE A 28 12.39 -15.29 -3.23
CA PHE A 28 11.59 -14.31 -2.48
C PHE A 28 12.25 -13.93 -1.14
N LEU A 29 12.94 -14.85 -0.47
CA LEU A 29 13.67 -14.55 0.77
C LEU A 29 14.95 -13.77 0.48
N ILE A 30 15.60 -14.00 -0.66
CA ILE A 30 16.76 -13.22 -1.10
C ILE A 30 16.34 -11.76 -1.31
N GLN A 31 15.30 -11.53 -2.10
CA GLN A 31 14.75 -10.17 -2.36
C GLN A 31 14.30 -9.47 -1.08
N ARG A 32 13.62 -10.19 -0.18
CA ARG A 32 13.18 -9.65 1.11
C ARG A 32 14.37 -9.32 2.02
N ASN A 33 15.43 -10.13 2.03
CA ASN A 33 16.64 -9.84 2.79
C ASN A 33 17.42 -8.66 2.22
N GLU A 34 17.50 -8.51 0.89
CA GLU A 34 18.07 -7.34 0.22
C GLU A 34 17.32 -6.07 0.63
N ALA A 35 15.98 -6.10 0.63
CA ALA A 35 15.16 -4.99 1.09
C ALA A 35 15.42 -4.64 2.58
N VAL A 36 15.53 -5.64 3.46
CA VAL A 36 15.87 -5.42 4.88
C VAL A 36 17.25 -4.75 5.00
N SER A 37 18.25 -5.21 4.24
CA SER A 37 19.59 -4.62 4.25
C SER A 37 19.58 -3.17 3.79
N GLN A 38 18.90 -2.87 2.68
CA GLN A 38 18.79 -1.50 2.17
C GLN A 38 18.06 -0.60 3.18
N ILE A 39 16.98 -1.08 3.80
CA ILE A 39 16.24 -0.33 4.83
C ILE A 39 17.13 -0.02 6.05
N GLN A 40 18.01 -0.94 6.44
CA GLN A 40 18.97 -0.70 7.53
C GLN A 40 20.01 0.38 7.18
N GLU A 41 20.42 0.45 5.90
CA GLU A 41 21.42 1.39 5.41
C GLU A 41 20.86 2.81 5.21
N GLN A 42 19.74 2.95 4.49
CA GLN A 42 19.20 4.25 4.06
C GLN A 42 17.92 4.68 4.79
N GLY A 43 17.37 3.80 5.64
CA GLY A 43 16.10 4.01 6.34
C GLY A 43 14.86 3.64 5.51
N ALA A 44 13.79 3.28 6.22
CA ALA A 44 12.55 2.77 5.62
C ALA A 44 11.83 3.80 4.72
N LYS A 45 11.94 5.09 5.02
CA LYS A 45 11.29 6.15 4.23
C LYS A 45 11.91 6.27 2.85
N ALA A 46 13.23 6.47 2.79
CA ALA A 46 13.97 6.59 1.53
C ALA A 46 13.83 5.32 0.67
N TRP A 47 13.88 4.14 1.30
CA TRP A 47 13.65 2.88 0.59
C TRP A 47 12.26 2.82 -0.06
N LYS A 48 11.19 3.17 0.68
CA LYS A 48 9.81 3.16 0.13
C LYS A 48 9.66 4.11 -1.07
N GLU A 49 10.33 5.27 -1.04
CA GLU A 49 10.33 6.23 -2.14
C GLU A 49 11.03 5.65 -3.37
N GLN A 50 12.22 5.06 -3.22
CA GLN A 50 12.96 4.42 -4.31
C GLN A 50 12.21 3.23 -4.92
N GLN A 51 11.53 2.42 -4.10
CA GLN A 51 10.74 1.28 -4.58
C GLN A 51 9.37 1.68 -5.16
N GLY A 52 9.03 2.97 -5.21
CA GLY A 52 7.75 3.44 -5.75
C GLY A 52 6.54 3.05 -4.90
N TYR A 53 6.73 2.72 -3.61
CA TYR A 53 5.66 2.30 -2.70
C TYR A 53 4.63 3.42 -2.47
N HIS A 54 4.99 4.68 -2.71
CA HIS A 54 4.13 5.84 -2.51
C HIS A 54 2.79 5.76 -3.26
N ARG A 55 2.78 5.24 -4.50
CA ARG A 55 1.53 5.12 -5.28
C ARG A 55 0.53 4.17 -4.62
N ARG A 56 1.02 3.09 -3.99
CA ARG A 56 0.18 2.14 -3.26
C ARG A 56 -0.39 2.78 -2.00
N SER A 57 0.43 3.47 -1.22
CA SER A 57 -0.06 4.14 0.00
C SER A 57 -1.11 5.20 -0.32
N LEU A 58 -0.98 5.92 -1.44
CA LEU A 58 -2.02 6.86 -1.90
C LEU A 58 -3.36 6.15 -2.20
N ASN A 59 -3.32 5.02 -2.91
CA ASN A 59 -4.52 4.24 -3.20
C ASN A 59 -5.17 3.68 -1.93
N GLU A 60 -4.36 3.20 -0.98
CA GLU A 60 -4.85 2.72 0.32
C GLU A 60 -5.56 3.84 1.10
N VAL A 61 -5.00 5.05 1.10
CA VAL A 61 -5.63 6.23 1.72
C VAL A 61 -6.94 6.61 1.01
N VAL A 62 -6.98 6.57 -0.33
CA VAL A 62 -8.22 6.83 -1.10
C VAL A 62 -9.30 5.80 -0.75
N MET A 63 -8.95 4.52 -0.67
CA MET A 63 -9.89 3.45 -0.32
C MET A 63 -10.35 3.53 1.13
N PHE A 64 -9.45 3.90 2.06
CA PHE A 64 -9.80 4.19 3.44
C PHE A 64 -10.87 5.28 3.50
N ARG A 65 -10.63 6.44 2.85
CA ARG A 65 -11.60 7.54 2.79
C ARG A 65 -12.92 7.12 2.15
N TYR A 66 -12.87 6.38 1.05
CA TYR A 66 -14.06 5.87 0.37
C TYR A 66 -14.93 5.06 1.35
N LYS A 67 -14.34 4.09 2.05
CA LYS A 67 -15.06 3.22 3.00
C LYS A 67 -15.55 3.97 4.23
N THR A 68 -14.78 4.92 4.74
CA THR A 68 -15.19 5.76 5.88
C THR A 68 -16.39 6.64 5.55
N ILE A 69 -16.44 7.21 4.35
CA ILE A 69 -17.49 8.17 3.96
C ILE A 69 -18.75 7.46 3.45
N PHE A 70 -18.59 6.45 2.60
CA PHE A 70 -19.70 5.85 1.86
C PHE A 70 -20.10 4.45 2.33
N SER A 71 -19.48 3.98 3.42
CA SER A 71 -19.44 2.57 3.82
C SER A 71 -18.70 1.68 2.81
N GLY A 72 -18.30 0.48 3.25
CA GLY A 72 -17.72 -0.54 2.37
C GLY A 72 -18.73 -1.27 1.50
N GLU A 73 -20.00 -0.87 1.54
CA GLU A 73 -21.14 -1.59 0.96
C GLU A 73 -21.76 -0.82 -0.21
N LEU A 74 -22.53 -1.54 -1.02
CA LEU A 74 -23.28 -1.01 -2.17
C LEU A 74 -24.77 -1.27 -1.96
N ASN A 75 -25.58 -0.25 -2.21
CA ASN A 75 -27.03 -0.33 -2.01
C ASN A 75 -27.75 -0.83 -3.27
N ALA A 76 -27.16 -0.61 -4.44
CA ALA A 76 -27.73 -1.05 -5.70
C ALA A 76 -27.76 -2.59 -5.82
N ARG A 77 -28.87 -3.12 -6.36
CA ARG A 77 -29.09 -4.58 -6.48
C ARG A 77 -28.61 -5.19 -7.80
N THR A 78 -28.42 -4.37 -8.84
CA THR A 78 -27.95 -4.82 -10.16
C THR A 78 -26.51 -4.37 -10.38
N MET A 79 -25.72 -5.15 -11.12
CA MET A 79 -24.31 -4.83 -11.40
C MET A 79 -24.13 -3.49 -12.11
N ASP A 80 -25.04 -3.14 -13.03
CA ASP A 80 -24.99 -1.85 -13.75
C ASP A 80 -25.21 -0.66 -12.81
N ASN A 81 -26.16 -0.80 -11.88
CA ASN A 81 -26.44 0.24 -10.89
C ASN A 81 -25.33 0.30 -9.83
N GLN A 82 -24.73 -0.83 -9.44
CA GLN A 82 -23.56 -0.86 -8.56
C GLN A 82 -22.35 -0.17 -9.19
N THR A 83 -22.12 -0.42 -10.48
CA THR A 83 -21.05 0.26 -11.24
C THR A 83 -21.28 1.77 -11.28
N THR A 84 -22.53 2.19 -11.49
CA THR A 84 -22.91 3.61 -11.47
C THR A 84 -22.75 4.22 -10.08
N GLU A 85 -23.17 3.52 -9.03
CA GLU A 85 -23.02 3.92 -7.63
C GLU A 85 -21.54 4.16 -7.27
N VAL A 86 -20.65 3.22 -7.62
CA VAL A 86 -19.21 3.36 -7.39
C VAL A 86 -18.64 4.56 -8.14
N LYS A 87 -19.01 4.76 -9.42
CA LYS A 87 -18.57 5.93 -10.20
C LYS A 87 -19.00 7.24 -9.53
N LEU A 88 -20.26 7.34 -9.09
CA LEU A 88 -20.77 8.52 -8.39
C LEU A 88 -20.04 8.77 -7.07
N LYS A 89 -19.84 7.73 -6.24
CA LYS A 89 -19.08 7.82 -4.98
C LYS A 89 -17.64 8.31 -5.23
N CYS A 90 -16.97 7.82 -6.28
CA CYS A 90 -15.64 8.30 -6.68
C CYS A 90 -15.64 9.77 -7.12
N LEU A 91 -16.63 10.19 -7.92
CA LEU A 91 -16.79 11.59 -8.33
C LEU A 91 -17.01 12.51 -7.13
N LEU A 92 -17.87 12.13 -6.20
CA LEU A 92 -18.11 12.87 -4.96
C LEU A 92 -16.84 12.98 -4.11
N LEU A 93 -16.06 11.89 -3.99
CA LEU A 93 -14.81 11.91 -3.23
C LEU A 93 -13.79 12.90 -3.81
N ASN A 94 -13.71 12.99 -5.14
CA ASN A 94 -12.89 13.99 -5.83
C ASN A 94 -13.41 15.41 -5.58
N LYS A 95 -14.73 15.62 -5.60
CA LYS A 95 -15.34 16.92 -5.27
C LYS A 95 -15.10 17.35 -3.83
N PHE A 96 -15.16 16.45 -2.87
CA PHE A 96 -14.80 16.77 -1.48
C PHE A 96 -13.35 17.25 -1.39
N LYS A 97 -12.42 16.59 -2.09
CA LYS A 97 -11.02 17.02 -2.15
C LYS A 97 -10.85 18.44 -2.70
N GLU A 98 -11.65 18.83 -3.71
CA GLU A 98 -11.62 20.19 -4.28
C GLU A 98 -12.13 21.25 -3.30
N ILE A 99 -13.16 20.94 -2.51
CA ILE A 99 -13.79 21.88 -1.56
C ILE A 99 -12.91 22.07 -0.31
N GLY A 100 -12.22 21.02 0.12
CA GLY A 100 -11.29 21.10 1.24
C GLY A 100 -11.01 19.74 1.87
N MET A 101 -9.87 19.64 2.55
CA MET A 101 -9.47 18.44 3.27
C MET A 101 -9.32 18.75 4.76
N PRO A 102 -9.76 17.84 5.66
CA PRO A 102 -9.55 18.01 7.08
C PRO A 102 -8.04 18.01 7.40
N VAL A 103 -7.61 18.94 8.26
CA VAL A 103 -6.24 18.99 8.78
C VAL A 103 -6.08 17.84 9.75
N SER A 104 -5.17 16.91 9.43
CA SER A 104 -4.85 15.75 10.27
C SER A 104 -3.50 15.95 10.93
N TYR A 105 -3.39 15.63 12.22
CA TYR A 105 -2.13 15.64 12.97
C TYR A 105 -1.92 14.30 13.65
N GLN A 106 -0.66 13.95 13.89
CA GLN A 106 -0.32 12.74 14.62
C GLN A 106 -0.60 12.97 16.12
N VAL A 107 -1.45 12.14 16.70
CA VAL A 107 -1.63 12.07 18.16
C VAL A 107 -0.51 11.18 18.72
N GLN A 108 0.21 11.65 19.72
CA GLN A 108 1.26 10.90 20.42
C GLN A 108 0.67 9.99 21.49
#